data_AF-A0A9P6YR05-F1
#
_entry.id   AF-A0A9P6YR05-F1
#
_cell.length_a   1.000
_cell.length_b   1.000
_cell.length_c   1.000
_cell.angle_alpha   90.00
_cell.angle_beta   90.00
_cell.angle_gamma   90.00
#
_symmetry.space_group_name_H-M   'P 1'
#
loop_
_entity.id
_entity.type
_entity.pdbx_description
1 polymer ?
#
loop_
_entity_poly.entity_id
_entity_poly.type
_entity_poly.pdbx_seq_one_letter_code
_entity_poly.pdbx_strand_id
1 'polypeptide(L)'
;MASSSKGKKKSVDTSKIAQVEDQMANLTVSPSDSIRAANNNDVPSAFQLPPQYQPRAARVNEPPIYDGTPGTLANFITHAKICINVDCSPFVNEISKICFLCSFMLGHAFSWAQPFLDVR
;
A
#
# COMPACT_ATOMS: atom_id res chain seq x y z
N MET A 1 -13.06 -63.21 16.35
CA MET A 1 -14.30 -62.75 15.67
C MET A 1 -14.04 -61.39 15.04
N ALA A 2 -14.63 -61.18 13.87
CA ALA A 2 -14.30 -60.17 12.87
C ALA A 2 -14.45 -58.71 13.31
N SER A 3 -13.72 -57.80 12.64
CA SER A 3 -14.36 -56.84 11.74
C SER A 3 -13.36 -56.14 10.82
N SER A 4 -13.70 -56.21 9.54
CA SER A 4 -13.12 -55.51 8.39
C SER A 4 -13.86 -54.18 8.19
N SER A 5 -13.18 -53.12 7.76
CA SER A 5 -13.85 -52.05 7.00
C SER A 5 -12.89 -51.31 6.07
N LYS A 6 -13.18 -51.47 4.78
CA LYS A 6 -12.64 -50.73 3.64
C LYS A 6 -13.13 -49.27 3.67
N GLY A 7 -12.19 -48.33 3.56
CA GLY A 7 -12.46 -46.90 3.31
C GLY A 7 -11.86 -46.46 1.98
N LYS A 8 -12.71 -45.94 1.11
CA LYS A 8 -12.58 -45.77 -0.34
C LYS A 8 -11.80 -44.49 -0.69
N LYS A 9 -10.68 -44.58 -1.43
CA LYS A 9 -9.99 -43.42 -2.02
C LYS A 9 -10.93 -42.76 -3.03
N LYS A 10 -11.32 -41.51 -2.78
CA LYS A 10 -12.17 -40.71 -3.68
C LYS A 10 -11.27 -40.01 -4.70
N SER A 11 -11.36 -40.46 -5.94
CA SER A 11 -10.77 -39.82 -7.13
C SER A 11 -11.39 -38.43 -7.30
N VAL A 12 -10.55 -37.40 -7.40
CA VAL A 12 -10.98 -36.05 -7.78
C VAL A 12 -11.24 -36.08 -9.29
N ASP A 13 -12.48 -35.74 -9.64
CA ASP A 13 -13.00 -35.69 -11.01
C ASP A 13 -12.44 -34.44 -11.72
N THR A 14 -11.50 -34.64 -12.63
CA THR A 14 -10.79 -33.59 -13.40
C THR A 14 -11.61 -32.99 -14.55
N SER A 15 -12.90 -33.35 -14.64
CA SER A 15 -13.78 -33.00 -15.76
C SER A 15 -14.30 -31.54 -15.77
N LYS A 16 -13.80 -30.67 -14.87
CA LYS A 16 -14.18 -29.23 -14.82
C LYS A 16 -13.11 -28.27 -15.33
N ILE A 17 -11.92 -28.74 -15.69
CA ILE A 17 -10.81 -27.88 -16.11
C ILE A 17 -10.87 -27.60 -17.63
N ALA A 18 -11.50 -28.47 -18.42
CA ALA A 18 -11.53 -28.38 -19.87
C ALA A 18 -12.60 -27.42 -20.46
N GLN A 19 -13.30 -26.64 -19.63
CA GLN A 19 -14.41 -25.78 -20.11
C GLN A 19 -14.15 -24.27 -19.98
N VAL A 20 -12.92 -23.87 -19.65
CA VAL A 20 -12.54 -22.44 -19.51
C VAL A 20 -11.63 -21.95 -20.65
N GLU A 21 -11.07 -22.85 -21.47
CA GLU A 21 -10.09 -22.46 -22.50
C GLU A 21 -10.70 -22.03 -23.85
N ASP A 22 -11.99 -22.29 -24.09
CA ASP A 22 -12.65 -21.96 -25.37
C ASP A 22 -13.25 -20.55 -25.44
N GLN A 23 -12.94 -19.67 -24.48
CA GLN A 23 -13.46 -18.29 -24.44
C GLN A 23 -12.39 -17.19 -24.47
N MET A 24 -11.11 -17.52 -24.65
CA MET A 24 -10.02 -16.52 -24.64
C MET A 24 -9.35 -16.25 -26.00
N ALA A 25 -9.90 -16.74 -27.11
CA ALA A 25 -9.27 -16.67 -28.43
C ALA A 25 -9.66 -15.47 -29.32
N ASN A 26 -10.35 -14.44 -28.81
CA ASN A 26 -10.90 -13.37 -29.67
C ASN A 26 -10.60 -11.92 -29.24
N LEU A 27 -9.48 -11.66 -28.58
CA LEU A 27 -9.00 -10.29 -28.35
C LEU A 27 -7.53 -10.13 -28.76
N THR A 28 -7.19 -10.60 -29.96
CA THR A 28 -6.00 -10.15 -30.68
C THR A 28 -6.41 -9.00 -31.60
N VAL A 29 -6.50 -7.78 -31.06
CA VAL A 29 -6.50 -6.57 -31.90
C VAL A 29 -5.06 -6.04 -31.94
N SER A 30 -4.47 -6.19 -33.11
CA SER A 30 -3.17 -5.68 -33.50
C SER A 30 -3.12 -4.15 -33.36
N PRO A 31 -2.07 -3.54 -32.78
CA PRO A 31 -1.94 -2.09 -32.76
C PRO A 31 -1.26 -1.64 -34.06
N SER A 32 -2.01 -1.53 -35.15
CA SER A 32 -1.50 -0.92 -36.40
C SER A 32 -2.63 -0.38 -37.26
N ASP A 33 -3.39 0.58 -36.73
CA ASP A 33 -4.07 1.56 -37.57
C ASP A 33 -3.41 2.91 -37.35
N SER A 34 -2.58 3.30 -38.30
CA SER A 34 -2.04 4.66 -38.42
C SER A 34 -3.22 5.62 -38.59
N ILE A 35 -3.70 6.21 -37.49
CA ILE A 35 -4.65 7.31 -37.54
C ILE A 35 -3.94 8.50 -38.19
N ARG A 36 -4.30 8.72 -39.45
CA ARG A 36 -3.99 9.87 -40.29
C ARG A 36 -4.10 11.17 -39.49
N ALA A 37 -2.99 11.92 -39.44
CA ALA A 37 -2.96 13.27 -38.88
C ALA A 37 -3.99 14.16 -39.61
N ALA A 38 -5.11 14.44 -38.94
CA ALA A 38 -6.01 15.52 -39.31
C ALA A 38 -5.54 16.77 -38.57
N ASN A 39 -4.98 17.67 -39.38
CA ASN A 39 -4.51 19.01 -39.09
C ASN A 39 -5.51 19.85 -38.26
N ASN A 40 -4.96 20.63 -37.34
CA ASN A 40 -5.62 21.53 -36.40
C ASN A 40 -6.59 22.51 -37.08
N ASN A 41 -7.79 22.65 -36.51
CA ASN A 41 -8.36 23.90 -35.98
C ASN A 41 -9.83 23.64 -35.59
N ASP A 42 -10.29 24.28 -34.51
CA ASP A 42 -11.63 24.18 -33.90
C ASP A 42 -11.89 23.01 -32.93
N VAL A 43 -11.21 23.04 -31.77
CA VAL A 43 -11.80 22.52 -30.53
C VAL A 43 -12.28 23.70 -29.68
N PRO A 44 -13.59 23.85 -29.43
CA PRO A 44 -14.08 24.85 -28.48
C PRO A 44 -13.54 24.51 -27.10
N SER A 45 -12.97 25.52 -26.45
CA SER A 45 -12.43 25.52 -25.08
C SER A 45 -13.53 25.26 -24.03
N ALA A 46 -14.15 24.07 -24.05
CA ALA A 46 -15.24 23.68 -23.15
C ALA A 46 -14.99 22.35 -22.41
N PHE A 47 -13.89 21.66 -22.71
CA PHE A 47 -13.47 20.45 -22.00
C PHE A 47 -12.13 20.66 -21.29
N GLN A 48 -12.02 21.73 -20.52
CA GLN A 48 -11.04 21.73 -19.43
C GLN A 48 -11.55 20.71 -18.41
N LEU A 49 -10.89 19.54 -18.36
CA LEU A 49 -11.13 18.56 -17.31
C LEU A 49 -11.09 19.30 -15.97
N PRO A 50 -12.10 19.12 -15.08
CA PRO A 50 -12.05 19.73 -13.76
C PRO A 50 -10.72 19.36 -13.10
N PRO A 51 -10.08 20.28 -12.34
CA PRO A 51 -8.80 20.03 -11.69
C PRO A 51 -8.87 18.66 -11.05
N GLN A 52 -7.98 17.77 -11.48
CA GLN A 52 -8.04 16.36 -11.11
C GLN A 52 -8.22 16.28 -9.60
N TYR A 53 -9.24 15.54 -9.16
CA TYR A 53 -9.51 15.30 -7.76
C TYR A 53 -8.26 14.66 -7.17
N GLN A 54 -7.38 15.47 -6.58
CA GLN A 54 -6.29 14.97 -5.78
C GLN A 54 -6.96 14.36 -4.55
N PRO A 55 -6.82 13.04 -4.33
CA PRO A 55 -7.30 12.44 -3.10
C PRO A 55 -6.70 13.23 -1.95
N ARG A 56 -7.54 13.84 -1.10
CA ARG A 56 -7.04 14.46 0.13
C ARG A 56 -6.30 13.38 0.89
N ALA A 57 -5.05 13.65 1.28
CA ALA A 57 -4.33 12.80 2.20
C ALA A 57 -5.24 12.52 3.40
N ALA A 58 -5.38 11.25 3.77
CA ALA A 58 -6.20 10.87 4.90
C ALA A 58 -5.62 11.55 6.15
N ARG A 59 -6.45 12.32 6.86
CA ARG A 59 -6.00 13.03 8.06
C ARG A 59 -5.75 12.01 9.17
N VAL A 60 -4.48 11.77 9.48
CA VAL A 60 -4.06 10.97 10.62
C VAL A 60 -3.73 11.90 11.77
N ASN A 61 -4.18 11.56 12.97
CA ASN A 61 -3.77 12.28 14.18
C ASN A 61 -2.30 12.04 14.46
N GLU A 62 -1.61 13.05 14.99
CA GLU A 62 -0.21 12.93 15.38
C GLU A 62 -0.01 11.82 16.45
N PRO A 63 1.18 11.18 16.50
CA PRO A 63 1.50 10.23 17.55
C PRO A 63 1.44 10.87 18.95
N PRO A 64 1.10 10.08 19.99
CA PRO A 64 1.22 10.56 21.37
C PRO A 64 2.70 10.78 21.73
N ILE A 65 2.97 11.69 22.66
CA ILE A 65 4.32 11.89 23.19
C ILE A 65 4.76 10.68 24.01
N TYR A 66 6.01 10.25 23.82
CA TYR A 66 6.61 9.14 24.55
C TYR A 66 7.77 9.63 25.43
N ASP A 67 7.68 9.38 26.72
CA ASP A 67 8.66 9.82 27.73
C ASP A 67 9.60 8.71 28.21
N GLY A 68 9.37 7.46 27.78
CA GLY A 68 10.07 6.27 28.23
C GLY A 68 9.21 5.29 29.05
N THR A 69 7.96 5.63 29.35
CA THR A 69 7.08 4.76 30.16
C THR A 69 6.78 3.42 29.46
N PRO A 70 7.16 2.26 30.02
CA PRO A 70 7.05 0.97 29.31
C PRO A 70 5.63 0.62 28.83
N GLY A 71 4.60 1.00 29.59
CA GLY A 71 3.20 0.72 29.26
C GLY A 71 2.66 1.48 28.05
N THR A 72 3.30 2.58 27.63
CA THR A 72 2.82 3.43 26.53
C THR A 72 3.56 3.18 25.21
N LEU A 73 4.65 2.40 25.24
CA LEU A 73 5.52 2.16 24.08
C LEU A 73 4.77 1.55 22.89
N ALA A 74 3.97 0.50 23.12
CA ALA A 74 3.24 -0.17 22.04
C ALA A 74 2.25 0.78 21.34
N ASN A 75 1.59 1.64 22.11
CA ASN A 75 0.65 2.62 21.59
C ASN A 75 1.38 3.68 20.73
N PHE A 76 2.49 4.22 21.26
CA PHE A 76 3.33 5.17 20.55
C PHE A 76 3.82 4.64 19.20
N ILE A 77 4.42 3.45 19.19
CA ILE A 77 4.94 2.83 17.96
C ILE A 77 3.83 2.56 16.94
N THR A 78 2.66 2.14 17.41
CA THR A 78 1.50 1.88 16.52
C THR A 78 1.06 3.15 15.82
N HIS A 79 0.90 4.26 16.56
CA HIS A 79 0.51 5.54 15.97
C HIS A 79 1.55 6.09 14.98
N ALA A 80 2.83 6.00 15.32
CA ALA A 80 3.89 6.43 14.42
C ALA A 80 3.88 5.64 13.10
N LYS A 81 3.69 4.31 13.18
CA LYS A 81 3.55 3.45 12.00
C LYS A 81 2.34 3.83 11.15
N ILE A 82 1.20 4.17 11.76
CA ILE A 82 0.02 4.61 11.01
C ILE A 82 0.33 5.90 10.25
N CYS A 83 0.97 6.89 10.89
CA CYS A 83 1.34 8.15 10.24
C CYS A 83 2.25 7.91 9.02
N ILE A 84 3.29 7.10 9.20
CA ILE A 84 4.26 6.78 8.13
C ILE A 84 3.60 6.03 6.97
N ASN A 85 2.68 5.10 7.24
CA ASN A 85 2.07 4.27 6.20
C ASN A 85 0.94 4.99 5.45
N VAL A 86 0.26 5.95 6.08
CA VAL A 86 -0.84 6.69 5.45
C VAL A 86 -0.31 7.79 4.55
N ASP A 87 0.77 8.47 4.95
CA ASP A 87 1.45 9.44 4.11
C ASP A 87 2.95 9.13 4.07
N CYS A 88 3.35 8.29 3.11
CA CYS A 88 4.74 7.92 2.89
C CYS A 88 5.56 9.03 2.20
N SER A 89 4.90 10.01 1.58
CA SER A 89 5.53 11.06 0.76
C SER A 89 6.63 11.85 1.48
N PRO A 90 6.43 12.32 2.73
CA PRO A 90 7.49 13.04 3.47
C PRO A 90 8.64 12.14 3.94
N PHE A 91 8.50 10.81 3.90
CA PHE A 91 9.46 9.86 4.45
C PHE A 91 10.36 9.22 3.39
N VAL A 92 11.16 10.05 2.71
CA VAL A 92 12.01 9.65 1.57
C VAL A 92 13.08 8.62 1.96
N ASN A 93 13.55 8.64 3.20
CA ASN A 93 14.57 7.73 3.71
C ASN A 93 14.29 7.29 5.15
N GLU A 94 14.96 6.24 5.62
CA GLU A 94 14.79 5.75 7.00
C GLU A 94 15.17 6.80 8.04
N ILE A 95 16.15 7.67 7.73
CA ILE A 95 16.57 8.76 8.63
C ILE A 95 15.39 9.70 8.92
N SER A 96 14.61 10.08 7.91
CA SER A 96 13.43 10.94 8.09
C SER A 96 12.35 10.31 8.97
N LYS A 97 12.18 8.98 8.90
CA LYS A 97 11.28 8.23 9.78
C LYS A 97 11.78 8.23 11.23
N ILE A 98 13.08 8.05 11.42
CA ILE A 98 13.72 8.09 12.75
C ILE A 98 13.60 9.49 13.36
N CYS A 99 13.88 10.55 12.58
CA CYS A 99 13.73 11.94 13.02
C CYS A 99 12.29 12.25 13.43
N PHE A 100 11.31 11.83 12.62
CA PHE A 100 9.90 11.95 12.97
C PHE A 100 9.55 11.18 14.24
N LEU A 101 10.04 9.96 14.41
CA LEU A 101 9.78 9.21 15.64
C LEU A 101 10.36 9.93 16.87
N CYS A 102 11.58 10.45 16.75
CA CYS A 102 12.27 11.16 17.82
C CYS A 102 11.65 12.52 18.15
N SER A 103 10.97 13.19 17.21
CA SER A 103 10.31 14.47 17.49
C SER A 103 9.13 14.36 18.45
N PHE A 104 8.60 13.15 18.65
CA PHE A 104 7.56 12.86 19.65
C PHE A 104 8.11 12.19 20.92
N MET A 105 9.43 12.12 21.08
CA MET A 105 10.04 11.64 22.32
C MET A 105 10.40 12.81 23.23
N LEU A 106 10.24 12.63 24.54
CA LEU A 106 10.70 13.58 25.56
C LEU A 106 11.45 12.86 26.69
N GLY A 107 12.08 13.65 27.56
CA GLY A 107 12.65 13.16 28.82
C GLY A 107 13.70 12.05 28.62
N HIS A 108 13.50 10.94 29.33
CA HIS A 108 14.45 9.82 29.32
C HIS A 108 14.52 9.14 27.95
N ALA A 109 13.40 9.00 27.25
CA ALA A 109 13.37 8.42 25.90
C ALA A 109 14.20 9.24 24.91
N PHE A 110 14.03 10.57 24.89
CA PHE A 110 14.80 11.41 23.99
C PHE A 110 16.28 11.48 24.38
N SER A 111 16.58 11.56 25.68
CA SER A 111 17.97 11.56 26.18
C SER A 111 18.72 10.28 25.79
N TRP A 112 18.02 9.13 25.78
CA TRP A 112 18.56 7.87 25.28
C TRP A 112 18.82 7.90 23.77
N ALA A 113 17.95 8.54 22.98
CA ALA A 113 18.08 8.61 21.54
C ALA A 113 19.16 9.60 21.07
N GLN A 114 19.42 10.68 21.82
CA GLN A 114 20.33 11.77 21.42
C GLN A 114 21.70 11.32 20.89
N PRO A 115 22.43 10.39 21.54
CA PRO A 115 23.75 9.96 21.06
C PRO A 115 23.74 9.31 19.67
N PHE A 116 22.58 8.81 19.24
CA PHE A 116 22.41 8.19 17.93
C PHE A 116 21.97 9.19 16.84
N LEU A 117 21.52 10.38 17.25
CA LEU A 117 21.08 11.46 16.36
C LEU A 117 22.21 12.46 16.07
N ASP A 118 23.11 12.68 17.04
CA ASP A 118 24.32 13.47 16.85
C ASP A 118 25.38 12.67 16.08
N VAL A 119 25.29 12.69 14.76
CA VAL A 119 26.37 12.22 13.88
C VAL A 119 27.42 13.33 13.79
N ARG A 120 28.51 13.20 14.55
CA ARG A 120 29.74 13.99 14.37
C ARG A 120 30.58 13.47 13.23
#